data_AF-A0A7S1FD82-F1
#
_entry.id   AF-A0A7S1FD82-F1
#
_cell.length_a   1.000
_cell.length_b   1.000
_cell.length_c   1.000
_cell.angle_alpha   90.00
_cell.angle_beta   90.00
_cell.angle_gamma   90.00
#
_symmetry.space_group_name_H-M   'P 1'
#
loop_
_entity.id
_entity.type
_entity.pdbx_description
1 polymer ?
#
loop_
_entity_poly.entity_id
_entity_poly.type
_entity_poly.pdbx_seq_one_letter_code
_entity_poly.pdbx_strand_id
1 'polypeptide(L)'
;RCFHDHALMAGLNWLDKNWDAHDLGIPRHGKVSWTALFTDLISGNRRLHDIPLSDISAAQGDLEHLTLMQILRIRVLNLGSVLLGKGPSKLQQFMQALDRLLLQTIGWAVSASTFGPLNEDAQDRLGRDVAIVSAAAATLQEPRWWVCFAAHHRIWFDPTSFKVSPIFPGGMGVLEIEDHSKVDPHSVGQRCLLDWEVCLVVSEHDVSLKRLCLHNPRVPSTTRPRELTLEEFPY
;
A
#
# COMPACT_ATOMS: atom_id res chain seq x y z
N ARG A 1 5.17 17.14 3.52
CA ARG A 1 4.23 16.01 3.42
C ARG A 1 4.47 15.38 2.07
N CYS A 2 4.62 14.06 1.98
CA CYS A 2 4.75 13.41 0.68
C CYS A 2 3.34 13.30 0.09
N PHE A 3 3.12 13.83 -1.10
CA PHE A 3 1.79 13.78 -1.74
C PHE A 3 1.38 12.36 -2.11
N HIS A 4 2.35 11.46 -2.31
CA HIS A 4 2.13 10.02 -2.48
C HIS A 4 1.38 9.40 -1.29
N ASP A 5 1.69 9.84 -0.07
CA ASP A 5 0.99 9.35 1.13
C ASP A 5 -0.47 9.80 1.13
N HIS A 6 -0.78 11.00 0.63
CA HIS A 6 -2.16 11.46 0.52
C HIS A 6 -2.96 10.64 -0.49
N ALA A 7 -2.37 10.32 -1.64
CA ALA A 7 -3.02 9.47 -2.64
C ALA A 7 -3.27 8.07 -2.09
N LEU A 8 -2.28 7.47 -1.41
CA LEU A 8 -2.44 6.18 -0.74
C LEU A 8 -3.56 6.23 0.30
N MET A 9 -3.58 7.26 1.16
CA MET A 9 -4.64 7.45 2.17
C MET A 9 -6.02 7.62 1.54
N ALA A 10 -6.14 8.39 0.46
CA ALA A 10 -7.39 8.55 -0.28
C ALA A 10 -7.86 7.21 -0.87
N GLY A 11 -6.91 6.45 -1.42
CA GLY A 11 -7.12 5.11 -1.93
C GLY A 11 -7.65 4.15 -0.87
N LEU A 12 -6.95 4.03 0.26
CA LEU A 12 -7.36 3.16 1.36
C LEU A 12 -8.74 3.55 1.92
N ASN A 13 -9.04 4.85 2.04
CA ASN A 13 -10.38 5.31 2.42
C ASN A 13 -11.45 4.92 1.41
N TRP A 14 -11.13 4.98 0.11
CA TRP A 14 -12.05 4.57 -0.94
C TRP A 14 -12.28 3.06 -0.88
N LEU A 15 -11.22 2.28 -0.71
CA LEU A 15 -11.31 0.83 -0.55
C LEU A 15 -12.15 0.45 0.67
N ASP A 16 -11.94 1.07 1.84
CA ASP A 16 -12.71 0.75 3.06
C ASP A 16 -14.22 0.97 2.90
N LYS A 17 -14.62 1.88 2.01
CA LYS A 17 -16.04 2.20 1.72
C LYS A 17 -16.66 1.34 0.64
N ASN A 18 -15.87 0.92 -0.36
CA ASN A 18 -16.40 0.32 -1.59
C ASN A 18 -16.01 -1.15 -1.76
N TRP A 19 -14.99 -1.64 -1.04
CA TRP A 19 -14.53 -3.02 -1.15
C TRP A 19 -15.59 -3.97 -0.60
N ASP A 20 -16.36 -4.59 -1.48
CA ASP A 20 -17.47 -5.51 -1.18
C ASP A 20 -16.99 -6.92 -0.75
N ALA A 21 -15.82 -7.00 -0.12
CA ALA A 21 -15.37 -8.27 0.44
C ALA A 21 -16.21 -8.56 1.67
N HIS A 22 -16.98 -9.65 1.58
CA HIS A 22 -17.76 -10.23 2.66
C HIS A 22 -16.88 -10.88 3.76
N ASP A 23 -15.75 -10.25 4.09
CA ASP A 23 -14.71 -10.74 5.00
C ASP A 23 -14.76 -10.04 6.38
N LEU A 24 -15.97 -9.77 6.87
CA LEU A 24 -16.18 -9.42 8.28
C LEU A 24 -16.23 -10.67 9.18
N GLY A 25 -16.13 -11.87 8.59
CA GLY A 25 -16.26 -13.14 9.29
C GLY A 25 -14.93 -13.84 9.59
N ILE A 26 -14.47 -13.68 10.83
CA ILE A 26 -13.60 -14.61 11.58
C ILE A 26 -12.11 -14.62 11.17
N PRO A 27 -11.18 -14.59 12.15
CA PRO A 27 -9.74 -14.62 11.89
C PRO A 27 -9.27 -15.86 11.10
N ARG A 28 -8.26 -15.66 10.27
CA ARG A 28 -7.53 -16.74 9.59
C ARG A 28 -6.88 -17.61 10.66
N HIS A 29 -7.36 -18.87 10.77
CA HIS A 29 -6.83 -19.96 11.60
C HIS A 29 -5.83 -19.55 12.70
N GLY A 30 -6.32 -19.39 13.93
CA GLY A 30 -5.46 -19.07 15.07
C GLY A 30 -6.27 -18.50 16.23
N LYS A 31 -5.78 -18.67 17.45
CA LYS A 31 -6.38 -18.04 18.62
C LYS A 31 -5.80 -16.62 18.74
N VAL A 32 -6.59 -15.62 18.34
CA VAL A 32 -6.24 -14.20 18.52
C VAL A 32 -6.31 -13.88 20.02
N SER A 33 -5.15 -13.68 20.64
CA SER A 33 -5.06 -13.42 22.09
C SER A 33 -5.59 -12.02 22.43
N TRP A 34 -5.53 -11.08 21.49
CA TRP A 34 -5.94 -9.69 21.65
C TRP A 34 -7.27 -9.35 20.96
N THR A 35 -8.21 -10.30 20.92
CA THR A 35 -9.50 -10.14 20.21
C THR A 35 -10.28 -8.88 20.64
N ALA A 36 -10.32 -8.59 21.95
CA ALA A 36 -11.01 -7.41 22.48
C ALA A 36 -10.35 -6.10 22.00
N LEU A 37 -9.02 -6.05 21.97
CA LEU A 37 -8.27 -4.89 21.51
C LEU A 37 -8.55 -4.59 20.04
N PHE A 38 -8.49 -5.60 19.17
CA PHE A 38 -8.79 -5.41 17.76
C PHE A 38 -10.25 -5.03 17.52
N THR A 39 -11.19 -5.60 18.29
CA THR A 39 -12.59 -5.20 18.22
C THR A 39 -12.77 -3.71 18.53
N ASP A 40 -12.11 -3.21 19.58
CA ASP A 40 -12.12 -1.78 19.94
C ASP A 40 -11.46 -0.91 18.86
N LEU A 41 -10.37 -1.37 18.26
CA LEU A 41 -9.67 -0.65 17.18
C LEU A 41 -10.49 -0.59 15.89
N ILE A 42 -11.11 -1.71 15.48
CA ILE A 42 -11.92 -1.82 14.25
C ILE A 42 -13.19 -0.99 14.37
N SER A 43 -13.83 -0.98 15.54
CA SER A 43 -15.02 -0.16 15.81
C SER A 43 -14.71 1.32 15.97
N GLY A 44 -13.44 1.69 16.13
CA GLY A 44 -13.02 3.07 16.42
C GLY A 44 -13.30 3.52 17.85
N ASN A 45 -13.70 2.60 18.74
CA ASN A 45 -13.90 2.87 20.17
C ASN A 45 -12.60 3.22 20.88
N ARG A 46 -11.46 2.74 20.37
CA ARG A 46 -10.13 3.04 20.89
C ARG A 46 -9.20 3.48 19.76
N ARG A 47 -8.38 4.50 20.01
CA ARG A 47 -7.31 4.92 19.07
C ARG A 47 -6.01 4.24 19.44
N LEU A 48 -5.13 4.02 18.45
CA LEU A 48 -3.82 3.40 18.71
C LEU A 48 -2.95 4.18 19.71
N HIS A 49 -3.10 5.51 19.75
CA HIS A 49 -2.35 6.36 20.67
C HIS A 49 -2.74 6.19 22.14
N ASP A 50 -3.92 5.63 22.42
CA ASP A 50 -4.44 5.45 23.77
C ASP A 50 -4.06 4.07 24.35
N ILE A 51 -3.40 3.22 23.56
CA ILE A 51 -3.03 1.86 23.96
C ILE A 51 -1.62 1.85 24.56
N PRO A 52 -1.40 1.18 25.71
CA PRO A 52 -0.06 0.98 26.25
C PRO A 52 0.89 0.35 25.23
N LEU A 53 2.13 0.86 25.15
CA LEU A 53 3.12 0.37 24.18
C LEU A 53 3.49 -1.11 24.37
N SER A 54 3.33 -1.65 25.58
CA SER A 54 3.47 -3.09 25.87
C SER A 54 2.44 -3.91 25.10
N ASP A 55 1.21 -3.45 25.09
CA ASP A 55 0.06 -4.15 24.52
C ASP A 55 0.11 -4.07 22.99
N ILE A 56 0.54 -2.93 22.43
CA ILE A 56 0.81 -2.78 21.00
C ILE A 56 1.87 -3.81 20.55
N SER A 57 2.99 -3.91 21.28
CA SER A 57 4.03 -4.90 20.97
C SER A 57 3.51 -6.33 21.08
N ALA A 58 2.72 -6.64 22.11
CA ALA A 58 2.17 -7.98 22.32
C ALA A 58 1.11 -8.36 21.27
N ALA A 59 0.36 -7.39 20.76
CA ALA A 59 -0.67 -7.59 19.73
C ALA A 59 -0.10 -7.66 18.30
N GLN A 60 1.16 -7.28 18.08
CA GLN A 60 1.75 -7.24 16.74
C GLN A 60 1.73 -8.61 16.03
N GLY A 61 1.96 -9.70 16.77
CA GLY A 61 1.92 -11.06 16.21
C GLY A 61 0.52 -11.47 15.74
N ASP A 62 -0.53 -10.93 16.37
CA ASP A 62 -1.92 -11.28 16.03
C ASP A 62 -2.41 -10.60 14.74
N LEU A 63 -1.64 -9.66 14.16
CA LEU A 63 -2.02 -8.95 12.93
C LEU A 63 -2.27 -9.92 11.77
N GLU A 64 -1.49 -11.00 11.66
CA GLU A 64 -1.60 -11.99 10.58
C GLU A 64 -2.93 -12.77 10.58
N HIS A 65 -3.62 -12.77 11.72
CA HIS A 65 -4.91 -13.43 11.88
C HIS A 65 -6.08 -12.54 11.46
N LEU A 66 -5.86 -11.24 11.28
CA LEU A 66 -6.92 -10.31 10.90
C LEU A 66 -7.31 -10.48 9.43
N THR A 67 -8.58 -10.24 9.12
CA THR A 67 -9.06 -10.20 7.73
C THR A 67 -8.59 -8.91 7.04
N LEU A 68 -8.59 -8.90 5.70
CA LEU A 68 -8.23 -7.71 4.93
C LEU A 68 -9.04 -6.48 5.37
N MET A 69 -10.36 -6.64 5.54
CA MET A 69 -11.25 -5.55 5.95
C MET A 69 -10.95 -5.04 7.36
N GLN A 70 -10.57 -5.93 8.28
CA GLN A 70 -10.18 -5.55 9.64
C GLN A 70 -8.88 -4.72 9.64
N ILE A 71 -7.86 -5.19 8.92
CA ILE A 71 -6.57 -4.49 8.77
C ILE A 71 -6.80 -3.13 8.12
N LEU A 72 -7.58 -3.09 7.03
CA LEU A 72 -7.92 -1.87 6.31
C LEU A 72 -8.65 -0.86 7.20
N ARG A 73 -9.66 -1.31 7.96
CA ARG A 73 -10.42 -0.45 8.88
C ARG A 73 -9.54 0.14 9.97
N ILE A 74 -8.70 -0.68 10.62
CA ILE A 74 -7.74 -0.21 11.62
C ILE A 74 -6.82 0.84 11.00
N ARG A 75 -6.33 0.58 9.78
CA ARG A 75 -5.45 1.51 9.09
C ARG A 75 -6.12 2.84 8.77
N VAL A 76 -7.34 2.81 8.22
CA VAL A 76 -8.14 3.99 7.86
C VAL A 76 -8.43 4.87 9.07
N LEU A 77 -8.81 4.26 10.20
CA LEU A 77 -9.07 4.99 11.46
C LEU A 77 -7.80 5.65 12.04
N ASN A 78 -6.60 5.22 11.62
CA ASN A 78 -5.32 5.71 12.13
C ASN A 78 -4.43 6.33 11.02
N LEU A 79 -5.01 6.83 9.92
CA LEU A 79 -4.25 7.44 8.81
C LEU A 79 -3.37 8.62 9.25
N GLY A 80 -3.84 9.42 10.23
CA GLY A 80 -3.10 10.58 10.74
C GLY A 80 -1.87 10.26 11.61
N SER A 81 -1.78 9.04 12.16
CA SER A 81 -0.80 8.68 13.20
C SER A 81 0.63 8.50 12.68
N VAL A 82 0.81 8.08 11.42
CA VAL A 82 2.13 7.77 10.83
C VAL A 82 2.82 9.02 10.26
N LEU A 83 2.04 10.01 9.82
CA LEU A 83 2.52 11.16 9.04
C LEU A 83 3.47 12.10 9.79
N LEU A 84 3.60 11.96 11.10
CA LEU A 84 4.41 12.86 11.91
C LEU A 84 5.84 12.36 12.15
N GLY A 85 6.15 11.07 11.88
CA GLY A 85 7.49 10.51 12.12
C GLY A 85 8.03 10.72 13.55
N LYS A 86 7.14 11.09 14.48
CA LYS A 86 7.42 11.52 15.86
C LYS A 86 6.70 10.64 16.88
N GLY A 87 6.42 9.40 16.50
CA GLY A 87 5.80 8.41 17.38
C GLY A 87 6.83 7.63 18.18
N PRO A 88 6.44 7.01 19.31
CA PRO A 88 7.27 6.01 19.96
C PRO A 88 7.58 4.89 18.97
N SER A 89 8.82 4.39 18.99
CA SER A 89 9.34 3.42 18.01
C SER A 89 8.43 2.19 17.83
N LYS A 90 7.84 1.70 18.92
CA LYS A 90 6.92 0.54 18.91
C LYS A 90 5.62 0.78 18.15
N LEU A 91 5.02 1.97 18.29
CA LEU A 91 3.80 2.31 17.53
C LEU A 91 4.13 2.43 16.04
N GLN A 92 5.28 3.01 15.70
CA GLN A 92 5.73 3.10 14.31
C GLN A 92 5.97 1.71 13.71
N GLN A 93 6.63 0.81 14.45
CA GLN A 93 6.86 -0.58 14.01
C GLN A 93 5.54 -1.33 13.80
N PHE A 94 4.57 -1.16 14.70
CA PHE A 94 3.24 -1.73 14.55
C PHE A 94 2.54 -1.22 13.28
N MET A 95 2.55 0.10 13.05
CA MET A 95 1.94 0.68 11.84
C MET A 95 2.65 0.25 10.56
N GLN A 96 3.98 0.09 10.58
CA GLN A 96 4.73 -0.45 9.44
C GLN A 96 4.38 -1.91 9.15
N ALA A 97 4.23 -2.73 10.19
CA ALA A 97 3.79 -4.11 10.05
C ALA A 97 2.35 -4.19 9.50
N LEU A 98 1.44 -3.35 10.02
CA LEU A 98 0.07 -3.21 9.53
C LEU A 98 0.03 -2.79 8.05
N ASP A 99 0.82 -1.77 7.67
CA ASP A 99 0.90 -1.28 6.29
C ASP A 99 1.41 -2.34 5.33
N ARG A 100 2.49 -3.03 5.69
CA ARG A 100 3.04 -4.13 4.88
C ARG A 100 2.00 -5.25 4.70
N LEU A 101 1.40 -5.72 5.79
CA LEU A 101 0.43 -6.80 5.75
C LEU A 101 -0.81 -6.40 4.93
N LEU A 102 -1.29 -5.17 5.09
CA LEU A 102 -2.42 -4.63 4.32
C LEU A 102 -2.14 -4.68 2.82
N LEU A 103 -1.03 -4.07 2.39
CA LEU A 103 -0.69 -3.97 0.98
C LEU A 103 -0.42 -5.35 0.37
N GLN A 104 0.30 -6.21 1.07
CA GLN A 104 0.50 -7.61 0.65
C GLN A 104 -0.84 -8.34 0.49
N THR A 105 -1.78 -8.18 1.43
CA THR A 105 -3.08 -8.85 1.38
C THR A 105 -3.95 -8.34 0.24
N ILE A 106 -3.94 -7.02 -0.04
CA ILE A 106 -4.61 -6.44 -1.22
C ILE A 106 -4.00 -7.01 -2.50
N GLY A 107 -2.68 -6.98 -2.63
CA GLY A 107 -2.00 -7.50 -3.81
C GLY A 107 -2.26 -8.99 -4.02
N TRP A 108 -2.25 -9.78 -2.95
CA TRP A 108 -2.63 -11.19 -2.99
C TRP A 108 -4.10 -11.37 -3.45
N ALA A 109 -5.05 -10.64 -2.87
CA ALA A 109 -6.47 -10.77 -3.21
C ALA A 109 -6.75 -10.47 -4.70
N VAL A 110 -6.05 -9.47 -5.25
CA VAL A 110 -6.14 -9.08 -6.67
C VAL A 110 -5.43 -10.10 -7.58
N SER A 111 -4.27 -10.63 -7.17
CA SER A 111 -3.46 -11.50 -8.03
C SER A 111 -3.86 -12.98 -7.98
N ALA A 112 -4.44 -13.47 -6.88
CA ALA A 112 -4.63 -14.90 -6.60
C ALA A 112 -5.47 -15.65 -7.65
N SER A 113 -6.41 -14.97 -8.32
CA SER A 113 -7.26 -15.56 -9.35
C SER A 113 -6.67 -15.49 -10.76
N THR A 114 -5.64 -14.67 -10.96
CA THR A 114 -5.16 -14.29 -12.30
C THR A 114 -3.76 -14.82 -12.58
N PHE A 115 -2.89 -14.84 -11.57
CA PHE A 115 -1.50 -15.28 -11.68
C PHE A 115 -1.18 -16.34 -10.65
N GLY A 116 -0.07 -17.06 -10.87
CA GLY A 116 0.53 -17.88 -9.82
C GLY A 116 0.97 -17.04 -8.61
N PRO A 117 1.46 -17.69 -7.54
CA PRO A 117 1.89 -17.00 -6.33
C PRO A 117 3.00 -15.99 -6.64
N LEU A 118 2.69 -14.70 -6.45
CA LEU A 118 3.68 -13.62 -6.46
C LEU A 118 4.52 -13.66 -5.18
N ASN A 119 5.76 -13.18 -5.25
CA ASN A 119 6.54 -12.95 -4.04
C ASN A 119 5.96 -11.78 -3.23
N GLU A 120 6.34 -11.71 -1.95
CA GLU A 120 5.83 -10.71 -1.00
C GLU A 120 6.06 -9.26 -1.46
N ASP A 121 7.21 -8.95 -2.04
CA ASP A 121 7.54 -7.60 -2.51
C ASP A 121 6.65 -7.19 -3.70
N ALA A 122 6.36 -8.12 -4.60
CA ALA A 122 5.47 -7.88 -5.74
C ALA A 122 4.01 -7.72 -5.28
N GLN A 123 3.59 -8.45 -4.24
CA GLN A 123 2.27 -8.29 -3.63
C GLN A 123 2.13 -6.93 -2.94
N ASP A 124 3.13 -6.52 -2.14
CA ASP A 124 3.14 -5.20 -1.50
C ASP A 124 3.03 -4.07 -2.54
N ARG A 125 3.86 -4.13 -3.59
CA ARG A 125 3.84 -3.14 -4.68
C ARG A 125 2.50 -3.12 -5.40
N LEU A 126 1.95 -4.29 -5.73
CA LEU A 126 0.65 -4.38 -6.39
C LEU A 126 -0.46 -3.81 -5.50
N GLY A 127 -0.48 -4.14 -4.21
CA GLY A 127 -1.47 -3.60 -3.29
C GLY A 127 -1.41 -2.08 -3.17
N ARG A 128 -0.20 -1.51 -3.21
CA ARG A 128 0.01 -0.06 -3.26
C ARG A 128 -0.53 0.54 -4.56
N ASP A 129 -0.24 -0.08 -5.70
CA ASP A 129 -0.70 0.37 -7.01
C ASP A 129 -2.24 0.35 -7.07
N VAL A 130 -2.86 -0.72 -6.58
CA VAL A 130 -4.32 -0.85 -6.47
C VAL A 130 -4.93 0.25 -5.60
N ALA A 131 -4.34 0.55 -4.44
CA ALA A 131 -4.82 1.64 -3.59
C ALA A 131 -4.71 3.00 -4.30
N ILE A 132 -3.59 3.28 -4.96
CA ILE A 132 -3.36 4.51 -5.72
C ILE A 132 -4.37 4.65 -6.87
N VAL A 133 -4.52 3.61 -7.68
CA VAL A 133 -5.48 3.55 -8.78
C VAL A 133 -6.90 3.75 -8.28
N SER A 134 -7.24 3.16 -7.15
CA SER A 134 -8.56 3.35 -6.52
C SER A 134 -8.81 4.81 -6.11
N ALA A 135 -7.77 5.51 -5.64
CA ALA A 135 -7.85 6.95 -5.36
C ALA A 135 -8.12 7.76 -6.64
N ALA A 136 -7.44 7.43 -7.74
CA ALA A 136 -7.62 8.11 -9.02
C ALA A 136 -9.00 7.81 -9.63
N ALA A 137 -9.46 6.56 -9.56
CA ALA A 137 -10.76 6.10 -10.05
C ALA A 137 -11.94 6.73 -9.30
N ALA A 138 -11.74 7.15 -8.04
CA ALA A 138 -12.73 7.95 -7.32
C ALA A 138 -13.03 9.29 -8.02
N THR A 139 -12.09 9.81 -8.81
CA THR A 139 -12.21 11.07 -9.55
C THR A 139 -12.51 10.85 -11.03
N LEU A 140 -11.85 9.85 -11.64
CA LEU A 140 -11.98 9.51 -13.06
C LEU A 140 -12.72 8.18 -13.21
N GLN A 141 -14.03 8.25 -13.48
CA GLN A 141 -14.90 7.07 -13.49
C GLN A 141 -14.86 6.27 -14.81
N GLU A 142 -14.46 6.90 -15.93
CA GLU A 142 -14.43 6.25 -17.24
C GLU A 142 -13.13 6.59 -18.01
N PRO A 143 -12.56 5.62 -18.74
CA PRO A 143 -12.94 4.20 -18.74
C PRO A 143 -12.64 3.52 -17.39
N ARG A 144 -13.44 2.50 -17.05
CA ARG A 144 -13.38 1.84 -15.72
C ARG A 144 -12.13 1.04 -15.46
N TRP A 145 -11.47 0.59 -16.52
CA TRP A 145 -10.32 -0.30 -16.41
C TRP A 145 -9.03 0.50 -16.29
N TRP A 146 -8.19 0.09 -15.35
CA TRP A 146 -6.91 0.69 -15.05
C TRP A 146 -5.78 -0.31 -15.23
N VAL A 147 -4.61 0.18 -15.63
CA VAL A 147 -3.40 -0.63 -15.68
C VAL A 147 -2.77 -0.68 -14.29
N CYS A 148 -2.54 -1.89 -13.77
CA CYS A 148 -1.68 -2.12 -12.61
C CYS A 148 -0.53 -3.05 -12.96
N PHE A 149 0.58 -2.92 -12.24
CA PHE A 149 1.80 -3.70 -12.49
C PHE A 149 2.12 -4.62 -11.31
N ALA A 150 2.41 -5.88 -11.61
CA ALA A 150 2.74 -6.91 -10.63
C ALA A 150 3.98 -7.69 -11.10
N ALA A 151 5.14 -7.38 -10.51
CA ALA A 151 6.44 -7.88 -10.98
C ALA A 151 6.64 -7.62 -12.48
N HIS A 152 6.62 -8.67 -13.31
CA HIS A 152 6.77 -8.59 -14.76
C HIS A 152 5.44 -8.72 -15.53
N HIS A 153 4.31 -8.68 -14.81
CA HIS A 153 2.98 -8.82 -15.37
C HIS A 153 2.25 -7.47 -15.34
N ARG A 154 1.44 -7.27 -16.38
CA ARG A 154 0.42 -6.22 -16.42
C ARG A 154 -0.91 -6.86 -16.10
N ILE A 155 -1.71 -6.14 -15.33
CA ILE A 155 -3.04 -6.58 -14.95
C ILE A 155 -4.01 -5.44 -15.23
N TRP A 156 -5.21 -5.76 -15.67
CA TRP A 156 -6.27 -4.76 -15.86
C TRP A 156 -7.20 -4.87 -14.67
N PHE A 157 -7.37 -3.77 -13.95
CA PHE A 157 -8.14 -3.72 -12.72
C PHE A 157 -9.32 -2.75 -12.90
N ASP A 158 -10.53 -3.19 -12.56
CA ASP A 158 -11.71 -2.33 -12.43
C ASP A 158 -11.95 -2.08 -10.94
N PRO A 159 -11.61 -0.88 -10.41
CA PRO A 159 -11.80 -0.56 -9.01
C PRO A 159 -13.25 -0.66 -8.56
N THR A 160 -14.21 -0.33 -9.44
CA THR A 160 -15.64 -0.26 -9.10
C THR A 160 -16.22 -1.63 -8.79
N SER A 161 -15.79 -2.66 -9.54
CA SER A 161 -16.27 -4.03 -9.37
C SER A 161 -15.25 -4.97 -8.75
N PHE A 162 -14.06 -4.47 -8.40
CA PHE A 162 -12.92 -5.24 -7.91
C PHE A 162 -12.54 -6.41 -8.82
N LYS A 163 -12.78 -6.28 -10.12
CA LYS A 163 -12.46 -7.31 -11.10
C LYS A 163 -11.06 -7.12 -11.64
N VAL A 164 -10.42 -8.26 -11.89
CA VAL A 164 -9.10 -8.33 -12.50
C VAL A 164 -9.21 -9.13 -13.78
N SER A 165 -8.53 -8.67 -14.82
CA SER A 165 -8.43 -9.37 -16.09
C SER A 165 -6.96 -9.49 -16.50
N PRO A 166 -6.51 -10.66 -16.98
CA PRO A 166 -5.22 -10.80 -17.66
C PRO A 166 -5.27 -10.35 -19.12
N ILE A 167 -6.48 -10.18 -19.69
CA ILE A 167 -6.69 -9.85 -21.10
C ILE A 167 -7.11 -8.39 -21.20
N PHE A 168 -6.50 -7.64 -22.13
CA PHE A 168 -6.80 -6.24 -22.34
C PHE A 168 -8.30 -6.05 -22.58
N PRO A 169 -8.98 -5.24 -21.75
CA PRO A 169 -10.41 -5.04 -21.88
C PRO A 169 -10.67 -4.24 -23.16
N GLY A 170 -11.23 -4.90 -24.17
CA GLY A 170 -11.65 -4.23 -25.40
C GLY A 170 -12.71 -3.16 -25.12
N GLY A 171 -12.88 -2.21 -26.04
CA GLY A 171 -13.86 -1.12 -25.93
C GLY A 171 -13.19 0.24 -25.85
N MET A 172 -13.48 1.01 -24.78
CA MET A 172 -13.00 2.38 -24.61
C MET A 172 -11.51 2.50 -24.19
N GLY A 173 -10.82 1.38 -24.01
CA GLY A 173 -9.44 1.34 -23.54
C GLY A 173 -9.33 1.28 -22.01
N VAL A 174 -8.14 1.59 -21.51
CA VAL A 174 -7.75 1.56 -20.09
C VAL A 174 -7.07 2.87 -19.70
N LEU A 175 -7.11 3.22 -18.42
CA LEU A 175 -6.35 4.34 -17.86
C LEU A 175 -5.02 3.85 -17.29
N GLU A 176 -3.93 4.53 -17.63
CA GLU A 176 -2.60 4.31 -17.08
C GLU A 176 -2.14 5.54 -16.30
N ILE A 177 -1.56 5.33 -15.12
CA ILE A 177 -0.89 6.39 -14.36
C ILE A 177 0.61 6.38 -14.69
N GLU A 178 1.07 7.45 -15.35
CA GLU A 178 2.49 7.75 -15.49
C GLU A 178 2.98 8.58 -14.30
N ASP A 179 4.01 8.08 -13.61
CA ASP A 179 4.59 8.72 -12.44
C ASP A 179 5.85 9.53 -12.80
N HIS A 180 5.68 10.84 -12.94
CA HIS A 180 6.75 11.82 -13.15
C HIS A 180 7.26 12.43 -11.82
N SER A 181 6.84 11.89 -10.68
CA SER A 181 7.18 12.44 -9.35
C SER A 181 8.69 12.54 -9.15
N LYS A 182 9.13 13.65 -8.56
CA LYS A 182 10.54 13.95 -8.30
C LYS A 182 10.76 14.14 -6.81
N VAL A 183 11.94 13.77 -6.34
CA VAL A 183 12.37 14.11 -4.97
C VAL A 183 12.39 15.63 -4.84
N ASP A 184 11.73 16.14 -3.80
CA ASP A 184 11.71 17.57 -3.50
C ASP A 184 13.14 17.99 -3.10
N PRO A 185 13.79 18.87 -3.88
CA PRO A 185 15.18 19.27 -3.64
C PRO A 185 15.37 19.97 -2.29
N HIS A 186 14.31 20.54 -1.72
CA HIS A 186 14.35 21.21 -0.42
C HIS A 186 14.10 20.27 0.76
N SER A 187 13.78 18.99 0.50
CA SER A 187 13.41 18.03 1.53
C SER A 187 14.53 17.12 2.02
N VAL A 188 15.77 17.29 1.53
CA VAL A 188 16.90 16.40 1.84
C VAL A 188 16.54 14.92 1.57
N GLY A 189 15.80 14.66 0.49
CA GLY A 189 15.38 13.31 0.12
C GLY A 189 14.17 12.76 0.88
N GLN A 190 13.54 13.53 1.77
CA GLN A 190 12.44 13.06 2.61
C GLN A 190 11.05 13.21 1.98
N ARG A 191 10.90 14.00 0.92
CA ARG A 191 9.61 14.25 0.27
C ARG A 191 9.75 14.10 -1.24
N CYS A 192 8.66 13.68 -1.87
CA CYS A 192 8.50 13.73 -3.31
C CYS A 192 7.39 14.72 -3.67
N LEU A 193 7.64 15.53 -4.70
CA LEU A 193 6.63 16.27 -5.42
C LEU A 193 5.88 15.27 -6.29
N LEU A 194 4.57 15.14 -6.05
CA LEU A 194 3.72 14.26 -6.83
C LEU A 194 3.42 14.91 -8.16
N ASP A 195 3.74 14.19 -9.22
CA ASP A 195 3.49 14.61 -10.59
C ASP A 195 3.01 13.38 -11.35
N TRP A 196 1.68 13.22 -11.40
CA TRP A 196 1.02 12.09 -12.03
C TRP A 196 0.26 12.56 -13.26
N GLU A 197 0.46 11.84 -14.35
CA GLU A 197 -0.28 12.02 -15.58
C GLU A 197 -1.14 10.77 -15.81
N VAL A 198 -2.43 10.97 -16.06
CA VAL A 198 -3.35 9.87 -16.36
C VAL A 198 -3.59 9.84 -17.85
N CYS A 199 -3.15 8.76 -18.50
CA CYS A 199 -3.23 8.58 -19.93
C CYS A 199 -4.33 7.58 -20.30
N LEU A 200 -5.09 7.89 -21.34
CA LEU A 200 -6.00 6.93 -21.96
C LEU A 200 -5.23 6.06 -22.96
N VAL A 201 -5.26 4.75 -22.75
CA VAL A 201 -4.62 3.77 -23.62
C VAL A 201 -5.69 2.95 -24.33
N VAL A 202 -5.78 3.09 -25.65
CA VAL A 202 -6.82 2.43 -26.47
C VAL A 202 -6.36 1.08 -27.04
N SER A 203 -5.07 0.74 -26.94
CA SER A 203 -4.47 -0.50 -27.42
C SER A 203 -3.44 -1.03 -26.43
N GLU A 204 -3.43 -2.34 -26.20
CA GLU A 204 -2.47 -3.00 -25.30
C GLU A 204 -1.00 -2.73 -25.65
N HIS A 205 -0.71 -2.49 -26.93
CA HIS A 205 0.64 -2.23 -27.43
C HIS A 205 1.18 -0.87 -27.01
N ASP A 206 0.30 0.07 -26.68
CA ASP A 206 0.66 1.44 -26.31
C ASP A 206 0.91 1.61 -24.81
N VAL A 207 0.60 0.58 -24.01
CA VAL A 207 0.81 0.58 -22.56
C VAL A 207 2.31 0.63 -22.24
N SER A 208 2.70 1.55 -21.37
CA SER A 208 4.11 1.84 -21.10
C SER A 208 4.86 0.63 -20.55
N LEU A 209 5.96 0.25 -21.20
CA LEU A 209 6.86 -0.79 -20.70
C LEU A 209 7.81 -0.28 -19.59
N LYS A 210 7.89 1.04 -19.40
CA LYS A 210 8.83 1.65 -18.45
C LYS A 210 8.65 1.11 -17.03
N ARG A 211 7.41 0.89 -16.60
CA ARG A 211 7.09 0.39 -15.25
C ARG A 211 7.42 -1.10 -15.06
N LEU A 212 7.44 -1.90 -16.12
CA LEU A 212 7.89 -3.30 -16.06
C LEU A 212 9.40 -3.42 -15.83
N CYS A 213 10.17 -2.42 -16.24
CA CYS A 213 11.63 -2.39 -16.09
C CYS A 213 12.11 -1.69 -14.82
N LEU A 214 11.23 -0.97 -14.10
CA LEU A 214 11.55 -0.28 -12.86
C LEU A 214 11.61 -1.28 -11.69
N HIS A 215 12.59 -2.17 -11.73
CA HIS A 215 12.94 -3.07 -10.62
C HIS A 215 13.72 -2.39 -9.50
N ASN A 216 14.08 -1.12 -9.64
CA ASN A 216 14.84 -0.42 -8.61
C ASN A 216 13.92 0.08 -7.49
N PRO A 217 14.05 -0.44 -6.25
CA PRO A 217 13.40 0.18 -5.11
C PRO A 217 13.94 1.61 -5.01
N ARG A 218 13.09 2.60 -5.28
CA ARG A 218 13.35 4.01 -4.95
C ARG A 218 13.25 4.17 -3.43
N VAL A 219 14.14 3.53 -2.69
CA VAL A 219 14.43 3.89 -1.30
C VAL A 219 15.84 4.45 -1.27
N PRO A 220 16.04 5.68 -0.78
CA PRO A 220 17.38 6.16 -0.49
C PRO A 220 17.92 5.29 0.64
N SER A 221 18.95 4.51 0.38
CA SER A 221 19.76 3.89 1.41
C SER A 221 20.31 5.00 2.30
N THR A 222 19.67 5.26 3.43
CA THR A 222 20.19 6.14 4.49
C THR A 222 21.34 5.49 5.26
N THR A 223 22.15 4.69 4.57
CA THR A 223 23.48 4.34 5.06
C THR A 223 24.39 5.45 4.54
N ARG A 224 24.54 6.53 5.31
CA ARG A 224 25.69 7.41 5.11
C ARG A 224 26.93 6.52 5.13
N PRO A 225 27.81 6.54 4.11
CA PRO A 225 29.12 5.93 4.27
C PRO A 225 29.74 6.57 5.51
N ARG A 226 30.07 5.73 6.48
CA ARG A 226 30.84 6.14 7.65
C ARG A 226 32.17 6.62 7.08
N GLU A 227 32.38 7.93 7.04
CA GLU A 227 33.71 8.51 6.80
C GLU A 227 34.61 7.93 7.88
N LEU A 228 35.45 6.96 7.48
CA LEU A 228 36.52 6.46 8.31
C LEU A 228 37.57 7.56 8.34
N THR A 229 37.55 8.38 9.38
CA THR A 229 38.68 9.24 9.72
C THR A 229 39.88 8.35 10.03
N LEU A 230 41.00 8.64 9.36
CA LEU A 230 42.27 7.91 9.34
C LEU A 230 43.07 7.96 10.67
N GLU A 231 42.41 8.07 11.83
CA GLU A 231 43.08 8.27 13.13
C GLU A 231 43.01 7.09 14.11
N GLU A 232 42.69 5.88 13.67
CA GLU A 232 42.75 4.69 14.55
C GLU A 232 43.61 3.58 13.93
N PHE A 233 44.93 3.81 13.94
CA PHE A 233 45.92 2.72 13.97
C PHE A 233 46.89 2.97 15.12
N PRO A 234 46.81 2.22 16.23
CA PRO A 234 47.87 2.24 17.23
C PRO A 234 49.07 1.45 16.70
N TYR A 235 50.25 2.06 16.78
CA TYR A 235 51.54 1.38 16.74
C TYR A 235 51.78 0.59 18.02
#